data_AF-A0A4R3M978-F1
#
_entry.id   AF-A0A4R3M978-F1
#
_cell.length_a   1.000
_cell.length_b   1.000
_cell.length_c   1.000
_cell.angle_alpha   90.00
_cell.angle_beta   90.00
_cell.angle_gamma   90.00
#
_symmetry.space_group_name_H-M   'P 1'
#
loop_
_entity.id
_entity.type
_entity.pdbx_description
1 polymer ?
#
loop_
_entity_poly.entity_id
_entity_poly.type
_entity_poly.pdbx_seq_one_letter_code
_entity_poly.pdbx_strand_id
1 'polypeptide(L)'
;MVGYFGLPFVMSLYLQQQRGLSDMDIGTVFLPMMSSGLFLTPFSARLVERFGARALIVTGLASMTLGLTAVTTLSANTPVWLIAIQMLLVGLVGPLVAPPITTVLLSSVPAVLVGTAGGVFNTSRQIGGALAMAAFGALLVQSSSLMAELHASLLIAEGISSATVFACLCLRSLGPERLMHAPISKVSSLI
;
A
#
# COMPACT_ATOMS: atom_id res chain seq x y z
N MET A 1 1.65 -0.90 -3.09
CA MET A 1 1.66 0.07 -4.21
C MET A 1 0.29 0.17 -4.86
N VAL A 2 -0.31 -0.95 -5.27
CA VAL A 2 -1.62 -1.00 -5.95
C VAL A 2 -2.69 -0.14 -5.28
N GLY A 3 -3.11 -0.43 -4.05
CA GLY A 3 -4.16 0.39 -3.43
C GLY A 3 -3.67 1.77 -2.94
N TYR A 4 -2.41 1.95 -2.53
CA TYR A 4 -1.93 3.25 -2.02
C TYR A 4 -1.88 4.33 -3.09
N PHE A 5 -1.46 3.97 -4.31
CA PHE A 5 -1.49 4.92 -5.41
C PHE A 5 -2.79 4.81 -6.21
N GLY A 6 -3.31 3.59 -6.42
CA GLY A 6 -4.39 3.32 -7.36
C GLY A 6 -5.75 3.78 -6.87
N LEU A 7 -5.99 3.64 -5.57
CA LEU A 7 -7.25 4.05 -4.96
C LEU A 7 -7.52 5.56 -5.12
N PRO A 8 -6.59 6.47 -4.79
CA PRO A 8 -6.80 7.91 -5.01
C PRO A 8 -7.25 8.26 -6.42
N PHE A 9 -6.71 7.60 -7.45
CA PHE A 9 -7.10 7.85 -8.83
C PHE A 9 -8.57 7.47 -9.08
N VAL A 10 -8.97 6.24 -8.71
CA VAL A 10 -10.35 5.76 -8.89
C VAL A 10 -11.32 6.59 -8.04
N MET A 11 -10.94 6.91 -6.81
CA MET A 11 -11.75 7.74 -5.91
C MET A 11 -11.89 9.18 -6.40
N SER A 12 -10.86 9.76 -7.03
CA SER A 12 -10.96 11.10 -7.60
C SER A 12 -12.01 11.13 -8.71
N LEU A 13 -12.03 10.14 -9.60
CA LEU A 13 -13.04 10.02 -10.65
C LEU A 13 -14.44 9.81 -10.07
N TYR A 14 -14.59 8.99 -9.04
CA TYR A 14 -15.86 8.83 -8.32
C TYR A 14 -16.37 10.15 -7.72
N LEU A 15 -15.51 10.87 -6.99
CA LEU A 15 -15.90 12.13 -6.34
C LEU A 15 -16.21 13.23 -7.37
N GLN A 16 -15.52 13.25 -8.50
CA GLN A 16 -15.76 14.22 -9.55
C GLN A 16 -17.01 13.88 -10.37
N GLN A 17 -17.08 12.67 -10.95
CA GLN A 17 -18.11 12.31 -11.91
C GLN A 17 -19.43 11.89 -11.25
N GLN A 18 -19.37 11.22 -10.10
CA GLN A 18 -20.57 10.69 -9.44
C GLN A 18 -21.05 11.57 -8.29
N ARG A 19 -20.16 12.21 -7.53
CA ARG A 19 -20.54 13.14 -6.46
C ARG A 19 -20.61 14.60 -6.90
N GLY A 20 -20.07 14.94 -8.07
CA GLY A 20 -20.07 16.31 -8.59
C GLY A 20 -19.30 17.30 -7.70
N LEU A 21 -18.33 16.81 -6.92
CA LEU A 21 -17.52 17.67 -6.05
C LEU A 21 -16.57 18.54 -6.87
N SER A 22 -16.30 19.75 -6.38
CA SER A 22 -15.27 20.61 -6.95
C SER A 22 -13.87 20.04 -6.70
N ASP A 23 -12.89 20.41 -7.52
CA ASP A 23 -11.51 19.95 -7.36
C ASP A 23 -10.93 20.33 -5.98
N MET A 24 -11.35 21.48 -5.44
CA MET A 24 -10.96 21.95 -4.10
C MET A 24 -11.52 21.04 -2.99
N ASP A 25 -12.77 20.60 -3.13
CA ASP A 25 -13.41 19.70 -2.16
C ASP A 25 -12.77 18.32 -2.20
N ILE A 26 -12.46 17.81 -3.40
CA ILE A 26 -11.75 16.54 -3.58
C ILE A 26 -10.38 16.58 -2.90
N GLY A 27 -9.63 17.68 -3.08
CA GLY A 27 -8.36 17.88 -2.38
C GLY A 27 -8.51 17.82 -0.86
N THR A 28 -9.58 18.38 -0.32
CA THR A 28 -9.89 18.34 1.12
C THR A 28 -10.19 16.92 1.61
N VAL A 29 -10.84 16.08 0.80
CA VAL A 29 -11.09 14.67 1.13
C VAL A 29 -9.79 13.85 1.22
N PHE A 30 -8.81 14.14 0.36
CA PHE A 30 -7.51 13.46 0.39
C PHE A 30 -6.53 14.05 1.42
N LEU A 31 -6.84 15.22 2.00
CA LEU A 31 -5.96 15.90 2.95
C LEU A 31 -5.61 15.01 4.16
N PRO A 32 -6.56 14.31 4.82
CA PRO A 32 -6.23 13.41 5.92
C PRO A 32 -5.26 12.30 5.53
N MET A 33 -5.45 11.70 4.35
CA MET A 33 -4.54 10.68 3.82
C MET A 33 -3.10 11.20 3.75
N MET A 34 -2.90 12.39 3.16
CA MET A 34 -1.57 13.00 3.03
C MET A 34 -0.99 13.46 4.38
N SER A 35 -1.85 13.98 5.26
CA SER A 35 -1.46 14.45 6.59
C SER A 35 -0.86 13.33 7.43
N SER A 36 -1.33 12.09 7.27
CA SER A 36 -0.77 10.94 7.98
C SER A 36 0.72 10.76 7.71
N GLY A 37 1.14 10.90 6.45
CA GLY A 37 2.55 10.86 6.06
C GLY A 37 3.32 12.02 6.66
N LEU A 38 2.79 13.25 6.55
CA LEU A 38 3.42 14.45 7.09
C LEU A 38 3.70 14.33 8.59
N PHE A 39 2.71 13.89 9.37
CA PHE A 39 2.81 13.87 10.82
C PHE A 39 3.51 12.61 11.35
N LEU A 40 3.34 11.44 10.74
CA LEU A 40 3.83 10.18 11.32
C LEU A 40 5.19 9.73 10.75
N THR A 41 5.58 10.15 9.53
CA THR A 41 6.84 9.72 8.93
C THR A 41 8.07 10.04 9.77
N PRO A 42 8.22 11.24 10.37
CA PRO A 42 9.36 11.57 11.23
C PRO A 42 9.46 10.66 12.48
N PHE A 43 8.34 10.12 12.94
CA PHE A 43 8.28 9.23 14.10
C PHE A 43 8.46 7.76 13.73
N SER A 44 8.47 7.41 12.44
CA SER A 44 8.54 6.02 11.98
C SER A 44 9.76 5.29 12.54
N ALA A 45 10.94 5.93 12.57
CA ALA A 45 12.15 5.34 13.16
C ALA A 45 11.97 4.98 14.65
N ARG A 46 11.43 5.91 15.45
CA ARG A 46 11.15 5.69 16.88
C ARG A 46 10.10 4.59 17.11
N LEU A 47 9.08 4.55 16.24
CA LEU A 47 8.09 3.49 16.29
C LEU A 47 8.72 2.13 15.96
N VAL A 48 9.66 2.08 15.01
CA VAL A 48 10.40 0.86 14.65
C VAL A 48 11.25 0.38 15.82
N GLU A 49 11.95 1.28 16.51
CA GLU A 49 12.72 0.93 17.71
C GLU A 49 11.82 0.36 18.82
N ARG A 50 10.62 0.92 19.01
CA ARG A 50 9.70 0.52 20.08
C ARG A 50 8.91 -0.75 19.78
N PHE A 51 8.39 -0.90 18.57
CA PHE A 51 7.45 -1.96 18.19
C PHE A 51 8.04 -2.98 17.21
N GLY A 52 9.19 -2.68 16.62
CA GLY A 52 9.80 -3.46 15.55
C GLY A 52 9.24 -3.12 14.16
N ALA A 53 10.11 -3.17 13.14
CA ALA A 53 9.75 -2.87 11.75
C ALA A 53 8.60 -3.75 11.24
N ARG A 54 8.60 -5.03 11.60
CA ARG A 54 7.58 -5.98 11.15
C ARG A 54 6.19 -5.65 11.70
N ALA A 55 6.07 -5.31 12.98
CA ALA A 55 4.78 -4.99 13.59
C ALA A 55 4.16 -3.78 12.89
N LEU A 56 4.96 -2.73 12.64
CA LEU A 56 4.51 -1.56 11.90
C LEU A 56 4.05 -1.88 10.48
N ILE A 57 4.84 -2.66 9.74
CA ILE A 57 4.49 -3.06 8.37
C ILE A 57 3.14 -3.79 8.35
N VAL A 58 2.95 -4.76 9.24
CA VAL A 58 1.69 -5.51 9.33
C VAL A 58 0.53 -4.59 9.73
N THR A 59 0.72 -3.70 10.71
CA THR A 59 -0.35 -2.77 11.12
C THR A 59 -0.74 -1.80 10.02
N GLY A 60 0.22 -1.26 9.25
CA GLY A 60 -0.06 -0.39 8.12
C GLY A 60 -0.78 -1.14 7.00
N LEU A 61 -0.31 -2.33 6.62
CA LEU A 61 -0.99 -3.13 5.61
C LEU A 61 -2.42 -3.52 6.04
N ALA A 62 -2.61 -3.89 7.31
CA ALA A 62 -3.93 -4.18 7.86
C ALA A 62 -4.83 -2.94 7.87
N SER A 63 -4.32 -1.76 8.23
CA SER A 63 -5.10 -0.52 8.19
C SER A 63 -5.55 -0.18 6.77
N MET A 64 -4.70 -0.41 5.77
CA MET A 64 -5.06 -0.23 4.37
C MET A 64 -6.07 -1.25 3.88
N THR A 65 -5.94 -2.53 4.25
CA THR A 65 -6.98 -3.52 3.95
C THR A 65 -8.33 -3.08 4.53
N LEU A 66 -8.37 -2.71 5.82
CA LEU A 66 -9.58 -2.20 6.45
C LEU A 66 -10.15 -0.95 5.76
N GLY A 67 -9.27 -0.01 5.37
CA GLY A 67 -9.66 1.17 4.61
C GLY A 67 -10.28 0.80 3.27
N LEU A 68 -9.66 -0.11 2.50
CA LEU A 68 -10.18 -0.58 1.22
C LEU A 68 -11.53 -1.29 1.38
N THR A 69 -11.67 -2.18 2.37
CA THR A 69 -12.94 -2.84 2.68
C THR A 69 -14.01 -1.82 3.11
N ALA A 70 -13.65 -0.79 3.86
CA ALA A 70 -14.61 0.25 4.24
C ALA A 70 -15.09 1.05 3.02
N VAL A 71 -14.22 1.30 2.05
CA VAL A 71 -14.56 2.00 0.81
C VAL A 71 -15.53 1.17 -0.06
N THR A 72 -15.50 -0.18 -0.02
CA THR A 72 -16.49 -0.98 -0.78
C THR A 72 -17.92 -0.85 -0.25
N THR A 73 -18.10 -0.33 0.97
CA THR A 73 -19.44 -0.05 1.55
C THR A 73 -19.99 1.32 1.14
N LEU A 74 -19.29 2.07 0.29
CA LEU A 74 -19.73 3.36 -0.21
C LEU A 74 -21.07 3.25 -0.94
N SER A 75 -22.05 3.99 -0.43
CA SER A 75 -23.30 4.29 -1.13
C SER A 75 -23.30 5.72 -1.66
N ALA A 76 -24.21 6.02 -2.60
CA ALA A 76 -24.40 7.35 -3.19
C ALA A 76 -24.66 8.46 -2.15
N ASN A 77 -25.16 8.09 -0.95
CA ASN A 77 -25.47 9.03 0.13
C ASN A 77 -24.41 9.08 1.25
N THR A 78 -23.25 8.42 1.07
CA THR A 78 -22.22 8.39 2.12
C THR A 78 -21.73 9.81 2.41
N PRO A 79 -21.62 10.24 3.67
CA PRO A 79 -21.13 11.58 3.97
C PRO A 79 -19.64 11.71 3.67
N VAL A 80 -19.23 12.88 3.16
CA VAL A 80 -17.86 13.15 2.68
C VAL A 80 -16.80 12.97 3.78
N TRP A 81 -17.12 13.32 5.02
CA TRP A 81 -16.20 13.15 6.16
C TRP A 81 -15.87 11.68 6.42
N LEU A 82 -16.81 10.76 6.15
CA LEU A 82 -16.57 9.33 6.34
C LEU A 82 -15.61 8.80 5.28
N ILE A 83 -15.73 9.29 4.03
CA ILE A 83 -14.80 9.00 2.95
C ILE A 83 -13.40 9.46 3.33
N ALA A 84 -13.28 10.66 3.91
CA ALA A 84 -12.00 11.22 4.34
C ALA A 84 -11.33 10.36 5.43
N ILE A 85 -12.10 9.81 6.38
CA ILE A 85 -11.59 8.85 7.38
C ILE A 85 -11.13 7.54 6.72
N GLN A 86 -11.88 7.03 5.76
CA GLN A 86 -11.49 5.82 5.03
C GLN A 86 -10.20 6.04 4.25
N MET A 87 -10.03 7.21 3.61
CA MET A 87 -8.80 7.61 2.94
C MET A 87 -7.63 7.75 3.92
N LEU A 88 -7.87 8.25 5.14
CA LEU A 88 -6.86 8.27 6.20
C LEU A 88 -6.35 6.87 6.54
N LEU A 89 -7.24 5.88 6.70
CA LEU A 89 -6.86 4.49 7.00
C LEU A 89 -5.96 3.89 5.93
N VAL A 90 -6.24 4.18 4.65
CA VAL A 90 -5.39 3.78 3.53
C VAL A 90 -4.06 4.53 3.54
N GLY A 91 -4.08 5.82 3.89
CA GLY A 91 -2.90 6.68 3.98
C GLY A 91 -1.85 6.21 5.00
N LEU A 92 -2.29 5.57 6.09
CA LEU A 92 -1.40 5.07 7.16
C LEU A 92 -0.33 4.08 6.66
N VAL A 93 -0.52 3.44 5.50
CA VAL A 93 0.54 2.63 4.87
C VAL A 93 1.78 3.44 4.58
N GLY A 94 1.66 4.70 4.17
CA GLY A 94 2.79 5.58 3.88
C GLY A 94 3.81 5.60 5.02
N PRO A 95 3.46 6.13 6.21
CA PRO A 95 4.40 6.25 7.32
C PRO A 95 4.74 4.93 8.04
N LEU A 96 3.82 3.94 8.04
CA LEU A 96 3.99 2.69 8.80
C LEU A 96 4.69 1.58 8.00
N VAL A 97 4.68 1.65 6.67
CA VAL A 97 5.22 0.59 5.81
C VAL A 97 6.42 1.06 5.01
N ALA A 98 6.35 2.24 4.37
CA ALA A 98 7.38 2.63 3.42
C ALA A 98 8.76 2.85 4.07
N PRO A 99 8.91 3.67 5.14
CA PRO A 99 10.21 3.85 5.77
C PRO A 99 10.79 2.54 6.35
N PRO A 100 10.04 1.72 7.12
CA PRO A 100 10.58 0.47 7.68
C PRO A 100 11.01 -0.54 6.61
N ILE A 101 10.24 -0.70 5.52
CA ILE A 101 10.64 -1.58 4.40
C ILE A 101 11.91 -1.07 3.74
N THR A 102 12.00 0.24 3.49
CA THR A 102 13.19 0.83 2.88
C THR A 102 14.42 0.61 3.75
N THR A 103 14.31 0.83 5.06
CA THR A 103 15.43 0.59 6.00
C THR A 103 15.88 -0.86 5.98
N VAL A 104 14.94 -1.82 6.07
CA VAL A 104 15.26 -3.26 6.06
C VAL A 104 15.93 -3.68 4.73
N LEU A 105 15.43 -3.16 3.60
CA LEU A 105 15.98 -3.46 2.29
C LEU A 105 17.41 -2.91 2.14
N LEU A 106 17.62 -1.65 2.52
CA LEU A 106 18.93 -1.01 2.40
C LEU A 106 19.96 -1.54 3.41
N SER A 107 19.52 -2.00 4.59
CA SER A 107 20.42 -2.63 5.56
C SER A 107 20.88 -4.04 5.13
N SER A 108 20.23 -4.63 4.13
CA SER A 108 20.54 -5.99 3.63
C SER A 108 21.58 -6.00 2.50
N VAL A 109 22.06 -4.83 2.06
CA VAL A 109 23.06 -4.71 0.98
C VAL A 109 24.36 -4.07 1.50
N PRO A 110 25.51 -4.35 0.87
CA PRO A 110 26.77 -3.68 1.20
C PRO A 110 26.66 -2.15 1.07
N ALA A 111 27.34 -1.42 1.96
CA ALA A 111 27.27 0.05 2.02
C ALA A 111 27.55 0.74 0.66
N VAL A 112 28.49 0.21 -0.13
CA VAL A 112 28.83 0.73 -1.47
C VAL A 112 27.68 0.60 -2.49
N LEU A 113 26.74 -0.32 -2.27
CA LEU A 113 25.59 -0.58 -3.15
C LEU A 113 24.29 0.05 -2.65
N VAL A 114 24.26 0.69 -1.48
CA VAL A 114 23.04 1.28 -0.89
C VAL A 114 22.39 2.29 -1.83
N GLY A 115 23.20 3.13 -2.51
CA GLY A 115 22.70 4.08 -3.51
C GLY A 115 22.01 3.40 -4.69
N THR A 116 22.64 2.37 -5.26
CA THR A 116 22.08 1.57 -6.36
C THR A 116 20.81 0.83 -5.94
N ALA A 117 20.83 0.17 -4.78
CA ALA A 117 19.68 -0.54 -4.24
C ALA A 117 18.49 0.39 -3.97
N GLY A 118 18.74 1.58 -3.41
CA GLY A 118 17.73 2.61 -3.21
C GLY A 118 17.15 3.14 -4.51
N GLY A 119 18.00 3.37 -5.52
CA GLY A 119 17.57 3.79 -6.85
C GLY A 119 16.68 2.76 -7.53
N VAL A 120 17.09 1.49 -7.54
CA VAL A 120 16.30 0.37 -8.08
C VAL A 120 14.97 0.25 -7.32
N PHE A 121 15.00 0.26 -5.99
CA PHE A 121 13.81 0.17 -5.17
C PHE A 121 12.81 1.30 -5.45
N ASN A 122 13.28 2.55 -5.52
CA ASN A 122 12.41 3.67 -5.82
C ASN A 122 11.84 3.59 -7.24
N THR A 123 12.66 3.20 -8.22
CA THR A 123 12.21 2.99 -9.61
C THR A 123 11.12 1.93 -9.68
N SER A 124 11.30 0.79 -9.03
CA SER A 124 10.29 -0.27 -8.93
C SER A 124 8.99 0.23 -8.28
N ARG A 125 9.08 1.08 -7.25
CA ARG A 125 7.89 1.70 -6.63
C ARG A 125 7.15 2.60 -7.59
N GLN A 126 7.85 3.46 -8.31
CA GLN A 126 7.25 4.39 -9.27
C GLN A 126 6.60 3.66 -10.44
N ILE A 127 7.27 2.64 -10.99
CA ILE A 127 6.70 1.78 -12.04
C ILE A 127 5.46 1.05 -11.52
N GLY A 128 5.53 0.45 -10.34
CA GLY A 128 4.38 -0.24 -9.73
C GLY A 128 3.20 0.70 -9.43
N GLY A 129 3.47 1.95 -9.05
CA GLY A 129 2.47 3.00 -8.93
C GLY A 129 1.83 3.34 -10.27
N ALA A 130 2.63 3.63 -11.29
CA ALA A 130 2.11 3.95 -12.62
C ALA A 130 1.27 2.81 -13.23
N LEU A 131 1.73 1.56 -13.11
CA LEU A 131 0.98 0.38 -13.59
C LEU A 131 -0.35 0.21 -12.86
N ALA A 132 -0.41 0.46 -11.55
CA ALA A 132 -1.66 0.41 -10.80
C ALA A 132 -2.68 1.44 -11.31
N MET A 133 -2.23 2.66 -11.65
CA MET A 133 -3.11 3.73 -12.15
C MET A 133 -3.65 3.33 -13.51
N ALA A 134 -2.76 2.87 -14.39
CA ALA A 134 -3.10 2.48 -15.74
C ALA A 134 -4.09 1.31 -15.74
N ALA A 135 -3.84 0.29 -14.92
CA ALA A 135 -4.73 -0.86 -14.81
C ALA A 135 -6.12 -0.46 -14.31
N PHE A 136 -6.21 0.33 -13.24
CA PHE A 136 -7.50 0.78 -12.71
C PHE A 136 -8.21 1.76 -13.65
N GLY A 137 -7.48 2.66 -14.31
CA GLY A 137 -8.04 3.53 -15.35
C GLY A 137 -8.58 2.76 -16.54
N ALA A 138 -7.92 1.69 -16.97
CA ALA A 138 -8.42 0.83 -18.04
C ALA A 138 -9.71 0.09 -17.62
N LEU A 139 -9.80 -0.35 -16.36
CA LEU A 139 -11.02 -0.99 -15.82
C LEU A 139 -12.21 -0.03 -15.78
N LEU A 140 -11.96 1.28 -15.59
CA LEU A 140 -12.98 2.34 -15.52
C LEU A 140 -13.57 2.77 -16.89
N VAL A 141 -13.06 2.23 -17.99
CA VAL A 141 -13.48 2.59 -19.36
C VAL A 141 -14.36 1.49 -19.99
N GLN A 142 -14.43 0.32 -19.35
CA GLN A 142 -14.85 -0.92 -20.00
C GLN A 142 -16.35 -1.24 -19.86
N SER A 143 -17.09 -0.54 -18.99
CA SER A 143 -18.48 -0.82 -18.69
C SER A 143 -19.36 0.43 -18.59
N SER A 144 -20.67 0.23 -18.58
CA SER A 144 -21.68 1.30 -18.55
C SER A 144 -21.95 1.86 -17.14
N SER A 145 -21.35 1.30 -16.08
CA SER A 145 -21.57 1.76 -14.71
C SER A 145 -20.27 1.94 -13.93
N LEU A 146 -19.91 3.20 -13.67
CA LEU A 146 -18.72 3.61 -12.91
C LEU A 146 -18.64 2.96 -11.52
N MET A 147 -19.78 2.75 -10.86
CA MET A 147 -19.81 2.16 -9.51
C MET A 147 -19.37 0.69 -9.49
N ALA A 148 -19.71 -0.09 -10.53
CA ALA A 148 -19.29 -1.49 -10.62
C ALA A 148 -17.77 -1.60 -10.83
N GLU A 149 -17.18 -0.71 -11.63
CA GLU A 149 -15.74 -0.68 -11.91
C GLU A 149 -14.93 -0.20 -10.72
N LEU A 150 -15.46 0.78 -9.98
CA LEU A 150 -14.93 1.19 -8.69
C LEU A 150 -14.87 -0.02 -7.75
N HIS A 151 -15.97 -0.76 -7.57
CA HIS A 151 -15.98 -1.96 -6.72
C HIS A 151 -15.01 -3.04 -7.19
N ALA A 152 -14.93 -3.30 -8.50
CA ALA A 152 -13.97 -4.27 -9.05
C ALA A 152 -12.51 -3.88 -8.73
N SER A 153 -12.17 -2.61 -8.91
CA SER A 153 -10.84 -2.08 -8.60
C SER A 153 -10.51 -2.19 -7.11
N LEU A 154 -11.49 -1.92 -6.24
CA LEU A 154 -11.34 -2.05 -4.79
C LEU A 154 -11.12 -3.50 -4.36
N LEU A 155 -11.88 -4.45 -4.90
CA LEU A 155 -11.75 -5.87 -4.59
C LEU A 155 -10.38 -6.42 -5.04
N ILE A 156 -9.88 -6.00 -6.20
CA ILE A 156 -8.53 -6.34 -6.67
C ILE A 156 -7.48 -5.78 -5.70
N ALA A 157 -7.61 -4.51 -5.32
CA ALA A 157 -6.68 -3.87 -4.38
C ALA A 157 -6.67 -4.54 -3.00
N GLU A 158 -7.86 -4.87 -2.49
CA GLU A 158 -8.07 -5.57 -1.22
C GLU A 158 -7.47 -6.97 -1.27
N GLY A 159 -7.75 -7.74 -2.32
CA GLY A 159 -7.22 -9.10 -2.50
C GLY A 159 -5.70 -9.12 -2.51
N ILE A 160 -5.06 -8.21 -3.24
CA ILE A 160 -3.59 -8.09 -3.28
C ILE A 160 -3.03 -7.70 -1.90
N SER A 161 -3.69 -6.77 -1.20
CA SER A 161 -3.24 -6.31 0.12
C SER A 161 -3.37 -7.40 1.17
N SER A 162 -4.51 -8.09 1.21
CA SER A 162 -4.77 -9.22 2.10
C SER A 162 -3.85 -10.41 1.83
N ALA A 163 -3.56 -10.71 0.56
CA ALA A 163 -2.57 -11.73 0.20
C ALA A 163 -1.16 -11.35 0.71
N THR A 164 -0.80 -10.07 0.64
CA THR A 164 0.48 -9.57 1.17
C THR A 164 0.54 -9.70 2.69
N VAL A 165 -0.53 -9.32 3.40
CA VAL A 165 -0.64 -9.50 4.86
C VAL A 165 -0.52 -10.98 5.22
N PHE A 166 -1.26 -11.84 4.53
CA PHE A 166 -1.23 -13.29 4.75
C PHE A 166 0.17 -13.87 4.52
N ALA A 167 0.85 -13.50 3.43
CA ALA A 167 2.22 -13.91 3.17
C ALA A 167 3.18 -13.45 4.29
N CYS A 168 3.06 -12.19 4.73
CA CYS A 168 3.84 -11.66 5.86
C CYS A 168 3.58 -12.43 7.16
N LEU A 169 2.35 -12.93 7.38
CA LEU A 169 2.00 -13.76 8.55
C LEU A 169 2.47 -15.21 8.38
N CYS A 170 2.39 -15.82 7.19
CA CYS A 170 2.87 -17.18 6.92
C CYS A 170 4.39 -17.30 7.01
N LEU A 171 5.13 -16.26 6.60
CA LEU A 171 6.57 -16.20 6.86
C LEU A 171 6.90 -16.15 8.37
N ARG A 172 5.92 -15.86 9.25
CA ARG A 172 6.04 -16.00 10.72
C ARG A 172 6.06 -17.46 11.14
N SER A 173 5.15 -18.26 10.59
CA SER A 173 4.96 -19.65 10.99
C SER A 173 6.07 -20.57 10.49
N LEU A 174 6.84 -20.12 9.49
CA LEU A 174 7.96 -20.90 8.96
C LEU A 174 9.23 -20.88 9.83
N GLY A 175 9.39 -19.92 10.74
CA GLY A 175 10.50 -19.87 11.71
C GLY A 175 11.92 -19.79 11.09
N PRO A 176 12.90 -19.15 11.75
CA PRO A 176 14.30 -19.15 11.29
C PRO A 176 14.92 -20.56 11.23
N GLU A 177 14.38 -21.53 11.98
CA GLU A 177 14.99 -22.86 12.13
C GLU A 177 14.95 -23.73 10.85
N ARG A 178 14.02 -23.48 9.91
CA ARG A 178 13.98 -24.26 8.65
C ARG A 178 14.93 -23.77 7.57
N LEU A 179 15.45 -22.56 7.67
CA LEU A 179 16.36 -21.99 6.66
C LEU A 179 17.84 -22.23 6.97
N MET A 180 18.20 -22.56 8.21
CA MET A 180 19.57 -22.95 8.59
C MET A 180 19.90 -24.42 8.26
N HIS A 181 18.90 -25.25 7.94
CA HIS A 181 19.09 -26.66 7.60
C HIS A 181 18.90 -26.99 6.11
N ALA A 182 18.79 -26.00 5.23
CA ALA A 182 18.94 -26.27 3.80
C ALA A 182 20.43 -26.58 3.52
N PRO A 183 20.79 -27.83 3.17
CA PRO A 183 22.19 -28.18 2.98
C PRO A 183 22.76 -27.42 1.77
N ILE A 184 23.67 -26.48 2.06
CA ILE A 184 24.47 -25.73 1.08
C ILE A 184 25.39 -26.68 0.25
N SER A 185 25.45 -27.97 0.58
CA SER A 185 26.36 -28.95 -0.04
C SER A 185 26.01 -29.40 -1.47
N LYS A 186 24.88 -28.98 -2.05
CA LYS A 186 24.47 -29.46 -3.40
C LYS A 186 24.79 -28.53 -4.58
N VAL A 187 25.38 -27.35 -4.36
CA VAL A 187 25.73 -26.43 -5.48
C VAL A 187 27.20 -26.54 -5.89
N SER A 188 28.08 -27.10 -5.05
CA SER A 188 29.52 -27.22 -5.36
C SER A 188 29.90 -28.45 -6.21
N SER A 189 28.95 -29.30 -6.62
CA SER A 189 29.23 -30.48 -7.46
C SER A 189 28.85 -30.30 -8.94
N LEU A 190 28.55 -29.06 -9.38
CA LEU A 190 28.10 -28.74 -10.74
C LEU A 190 28.87 -27.57 -11.39
N ILE A 191 29.97 -27.13 -10.78
CA ILE A 191 30.98 -26.24 -11.40
C ILE A 191 32.33 -26.92 -11.20
#